data_AF-A0A0F0L1T7-F1
#
_entry.id   AF-A0A0F0L1T7-F1
#
_cell.length_a   1.000
_cell.length_b   1.000
_cell.length_c   1.000
_cell.angle_alpha   90.00
_cell.angle_beta   90.00
_cell.angle_gamma   90.00
#
_symmetry.space_group_name_H-M   'P 1'
#
loop_
_entity.id
_entity.type
_entity.pdbx_description
1 polymer ?
#
loop_
_entity_poly.entity_id
_entity_poly.type
_entity_poly.pdbx_seq_one_letter_code
_entity_poly.pdbx_strand_id
1 'polypeptide(L)'
;MNIQRITLETTSDAVPAAEAFYRDALGLAEQVTVRATSAPSTGFRGFAPSLIFVQPGDVDEAVARAVAAGAEILKPVVKSLWGYGGSFRAPDGTAWQIASANKTATAPATGEVERLVLLLGVDSVKAGKRFYQEQGLTVAKSFPSYVEFDSGAVTLALYKRASLAKQVGIDPSGSGSHRLAVVADRTFTDPDGYAWMTAESTVSAA
;
A
#
# COMPACT_ATOMS: atom_id res chain seq x y z
N MET A 1 -13.15 -7.21 -11.29
CA MET A 1 -12.88 -7.45 -9.85
C MET A 1 -12.79 -6.09 -9.17
N ASN A 2 -13.43 -5.91 -8.01
CA ASN A 2 -13.43 -4.63 -7.28
C ASN A 2 -12.78 -4.77 -5.90
N ILE A 3 -11.73 -3.98 -5.65
CA ILE A 3 -11.02 -3.91 -4.37
C ILE A 3 -11.66 -2.83 -3.51
N GLN A 4 -12.11 -3.24 -2.33
CA GLN A 4 -12.84 -2.38 -1.40
C GLN A 4 -11.89 -1.75 -0.38
N ARG A 5 -10.98 -2.55 0.17
CA ARG A 5 -10.01 -2.16 1.20
C ARG A 5 -8.86 -3.17 1.28
N ILE A 6 -7.85 -2.85 2.06
CA ILE A 6 -6.79 -3.79 2.47
C ILE A 6 -6.86 -4.04 3.97
N THR A 7 -6.47 -5.24 4.38
CA THR A 7 -6.26 -5.60 5.78
C THR A 7 -4.79 -5.83 6.01
N LEU A 8 -4.20 -5.02 6.89
CA LEU A 8 -2.81 -5.16 7.33
C LEU A 8 -2.78 -6.03 8.58
N GLU A 9 -1.80 -6.93 8.66
CA GLU A 9 -1.67 -7.82 9.79
C GLU A 9 -0.46 -7.45 10.63
N THR A 10 -0.62 -7.51 11.95
CA THR A 10 0.48 -7.25 12.88
C THR A 10 0.33 -8.12 14.13
N THR A 11 1.30 -8.06 15.04
CA THR A 11 1.20 -8.78 16.31
C THR A 11 0.03 -8.23 17.14
N SER A 12 -0.60 -9.07 17.96
CA SER A 12 -1.83 -8.70 18.69
C SER A 12 -1.66 -7.44 19.56
N ASP A 13 -0.48 -7.23 20.13
CA ASP A 13 -0.12 -6.06 20.94
C ASP A 13 0.03 -4.77 20.12
N ALA A 14 0.38 -4.88 18.83
CA ALA A 14 0.55 -3.73 17.94
C ALA A 14 -0.76 -3.30 17.25
N VAL A 15 -1.83 -4.10 17.31
CA VAL A 15 -3.10 -3.80 16.63
C VAL A 15 -3.68 -2.42 17.02
N PRO A 16 -3.83 -2.06 18.31
CA PRO A 16 -4.46 -0.78 18.67
C PRO A 16 -3.69 0.44 18.15
N ALA A 17 -2.35 0.39 18.19
CA ALA A 17 -1.50 1.46 17.70
C ALA A 17 -1.57 1.58 16.17
N ALA A 18 -1.61 0.46 15.45
CA ALA A 18 -1.74 0.44 14.01
C ALA A 18 -3.12 0.93 13.55
N GLU A 19 -4.21 0.55 14.23
CA GLU A 19 -5.56 1.06 13.93
C GLU A 19 -5.65 2.57 14.13
N ALA A 20 -5.10 3.09 15.24
CA ALA A 20 -5.04 4.53 15.50
C ALA A 20 -4.20 5.25 14.44
N PHE A 21 -3.08 4.67 14.02
CA PHE A 21 -2.24 5.23 12.96
C PHE A 21 -3.04 5.40 11.65
N TYR A 22 -3.72 4.34 11.18
CA TYR A 22 -4.44 4.41 9.91
C TYR A 22 -5.69 5.30 9.98
N ARG A 23 -6.41 5.31 11.11
CA ARG A 23 -7.58 6.16 11.30
C ARG A 23 -7.21 7.63 11.46
N ASP A 24 -6.27 7.94 12.36
CA ASP A 24 -6.05 9.31 12.85
C ASP A 24 -4.92 10.02 12.09
N ALA A 25 -3.82 9.32 11.78
CA ALA A 25 -2.67 9.91 11.10
C ALA A 25 -2.85 9.95 9.58
N LEU A 26 -3.36 8.87 8.97
CA LEU A 26 -3.55 8.79 7.52
C LEU A 26 -4.99 9.02 7.05
N GLY A 27 -5.99 8.95 7.92
CA GLY A 27 -7.39 9.16 7.53
C GLY A 27 -7.97 8.05 6.65
N LEU A 28 -7.51 6.80 6.82
CA LEU A 28 -7.79 5.65 5.94
C LEU A 28 -8.64 4.56 6.60
N ALA A 29 -9.44 4.88 7.62
CA ALA A 29 -10.21 3.87 8.37
C ALA A 29 -11.20 3.06 7.51
N GLU A 30 -11.66 3.61 6.37
CA GLU A 30 -12.56 2.90 5.46
C GLU A 30 -11.82 1.94 4.51
N GLN A 31 -10.59 2.30 4.12
CA GLN A 31 -9.77 1.60 3.14
C GLN A 31 -8.70 0.68 3.76
N VAL A 32 -8.40 0.84 5.05
CA VAL A 32 -7.39 0.05 5.77
C VAL A 32 -7.96 -0.43 7.10
N THR A 33 -8.02 -1.75 7.26
CA THR A 33 -8.27 -2.39 8.56
C THR A 33 -7.02 -3.09 9.05
N VAL A 34 -6.96 -3.39 10.35
CA VAL A 34 -5.85 -4.11 10.95
C VAL A 34 -6.38 -5.37 11.64
N ARG A 35 -5.60 -6.46 11.62
CA ARG A 35 -5.89 -7.65 12.42
C ARG A 35 -4.64 -8.27 13.01
N ALA A 36 -4.82 -9.07 14.06
CA ALA A 36 -3.74 -9.83 14.66
C ALA A 36 -3.29 -11.00 13.79
N THR A 37 -1.99 -11.29 13.80
CA THR A 37 -1.39 -12.51 13.22
C THR A 37 -0.16 -12.91 14.02
N SER A 38 0.05 -14.22 14.15
CA SER A 38 1.30 -14.79 14.66
C SER A 38 2.25 -15.24 13.53
N ALA A 39 1.83 -15.09 12.27
CA ALA A 39 2.63 -15.52 11.13
C ALA A 39 3.97 -14.78 11.09
N PRO A 40 5.11 -15.51 11.01
CA PRO A 40 6.42 -14.89 10.96
C PRO A 40 6.58 -14.11 9.66
N SER A 41 7.24 -12.96 9.75
CA SER A 41 7.54 -12.09 8.61
C SER A 41 8.83 -11.34 8.91
N THR A 42 9.73 -11.27 7.94
CA THR A 42 11.02 -10.56 8.07
C THR A 42 11.29 -9.72 6.83
N GLY A 43 12.06 -8.64 6.98
CA GLY A 43 12.49 -7.79 5.87
C GLY A 43 11.34 -7.12 5.12
N PHE A 44 11.48 -6.99 3.81
CA PHE A 44 10.44 -6.44 2.94
C PHE A 44 9.30 -7.44 2.75
N ARG A 45 8.07 -7.00 3.04
CA ARG A 45 6.86 -7.82 2.91
C ARG A 45 6.34 -7.92 1.48
N GLY A 46 7.06 -7.39 0.49
CA GLY A 46 6.73 -7.50 -0.91
C GLY A 46 5.80 -6.42 -1.46
N PHE A 47 5.07 -5.68 -0.62
CA PHE A 47 4.15 -4.65 -1.07
C PHE A 47 4.44 -3.30 -0.41
N ALA A 48 3.90 -2.23 -1.00
CA ALA A 48 3.85 -0.91 -0.39
C ALA A 48 2.60 -0.15 -0.87
N PRO A 49 1.68 0.24 0.02
CA PRO A 49 0.61 1.15 -0.36
C PRO A 49 1.19 2.53 -0.67
N SER A 50 0.59 3.25 -1.62
CA SER A 50 0.94 4.61 -2.01
C SER A 50 -0.27 5.50 -1.85
N LEU A 51 -0.16 6.49 -0.97
CA LEU A 51 -1.17 7.53 -0.78
C LEU A 51 -0.82 8.74 -1.64
N ILE A 52 -1.68 9.04 -2.61
CA ILE A 52 -1.46 10.11 -3.58
C ILE A 52 -2.36 11.30 -3.23
N PHE A 53 -1.78 12.48 -3.11
CA PHE A 53 -2.45 13.74 -2.79
C PHE A 53 -2.42 14.71 -3.98
N VAL A 54 -3.43 15.58 -4.01
CA VAL A 54 -3.53 16.63 -5.03
C VAL A 54 -2.42 17.67 -4.85
N GLN A 55 -2.19 18.18 -3.63
CA GLN A 55 -1.16 19.18 -3.36
C GLN A 55 0.09 18.56 -2.72
N PRO A 56 1.30 19.04 -3.06
CA PRO A 56 2.50 18.65 -2.34
C PRO A 56 2.47 19.09 -0.86
N GLY A 57 1.73 20.14 -0.51
CA GLY A 57 1.54 20.54 0.89
C GLY A 57 0.81 19.49 1.73
N ASP A 58 -0.13 18.74 1.13
CA ASP A 58 -0.81 17.64 1.81
C ASP A 58 0.15 16.50 2.16
N VAL A 59 1.17 16.29 1.31
CA VAL A 59 2.23 15.30 1.54
C VAL A 59 3.02 15.67 2.80
N ASP A 60 3.41 16.93 2.94
CA ASP A 60 4.17 17.40 4.10
C ASP A 60 3.37 17.24 5.40
N GLU A 61 2.09 17.65 5.40
CA GLU A 61 1.23 17.53 6.58
C GLU A 61 0.94 16.06 6.95
N ALA A 62 0.70 15.20 5.95
CA ALA A 62 0.46 13.79 6.18
C ALA A 62 1.73 13.07 6.69
N VAL A 63 2.92 13.41 6.18
CA VAL A 63 4.19 12.89 6.73
C VAL A 63 4.40 13.37 8.15
N ALA A 64 4.16 14.64 8.45
CA ALA A 64 4.29 15.16 9.81
C ALA A 64 3.38 14.42 10.80
N ARG A 65 2.11 14.18 10.43
CA ARG A 65 1.18 13.37 11.23
C ARG A 65 1.64 11.92 11.38
N ALA A 66 2.13 11.30 10.31
CA ALA A 66 2.64 9.94 10.35
C ALA A 66 3.84 9.81 11.31
N VAL A 67 4.81 10.72 11.24
CA VAL A 67 5.99 10.73 12.13
C VAL A 67 5.56 10.96 13.58
N ALA A 68 4.65 11.91 13.83
CA ALA A 68 4.09 12.14 15.17
C ALA A 68 3.37 10.91 15.74
N ALA A 69 2.83 10.06 14.87
CA ALA A 69 2.19 8.78 15.22
C ALA A 69 3.16 7.58 15.20
N GLY A 70 4.47 7.81 15.12
CA GLY A 70 5.49 6.76 15.26
C GLY A 70 6.00 6.16 13.94
N ALA A 71 5.72 6.77 12.80
CA ALA A 71 6.33 6.34 11.54
C ALA A 71 7.82 6.70 11.45
N GLU A 72 8.61 5.80 10.87
CA GLU A 72 10.03 6.00 10.57
C GLU A 72 10.21 6.45 9.13
N ILE A 73 10.90 7.56 8.87
CA ILE A 73 11.20 8.00 7.50
C ILE A 73 12.21 7.04 6.86
N LEU A 74 11.83 6.42 5.75
CA LEU A 74 12.70 5.56 4.93
C LEU A 74 13.38 6.36 3.82
N LYS A 75 12.62 7.28 3.20
CA LYS A 75 13.14 8.24 2.24
C LYS A 75 12.58 9.63 2.49
N PRO A 76 13.42 10.67 2.42
CA PRO A 76 12.96 12.04 2.62
C PRO A 76 11.95 12.43 1.55
N VAL A 77 11.04 13.33 1.92
CA VAL A 77 10.11 13.94 0.97
C VAL A 77 10.88 14.94 0.10
N VAL A 78 10.99 14.65 -1.19
CA VAL A 78 11.75 15.48 -2.13
C VAL A 78 11.06 15.56 -3.48
N LYS A 79 11.43 16.58 -4.27
CA LYS A 79 11.09 16.64 -5.69
C LYS A 79 11.82 15.53 -6.44
N SER A 80 11.11 14.86 -7.33
CA SER A 80 11.64 13.81 -8.21
C SER A 80 11.16 14.02 -9.65
N LEU A 81 11.53 13.09 -10.54
CA LEU A 81 11.02 13.08 -11.91
C LEU A 81 9.49 12.92 -11.94
N TRP A 82 8.93 12.15 -11.01
CA TRP A 82 7.55 11.68 -11.01
C TRP A 82 6.59 12.49 -10.13
N GLY A 83 7.11 13.46 -9.38
CA GLY A 83 6.30 14.27 -8.46
C GLY A 83 7.08 14.75 -7.26
N TYR A 84 6.37 15.00 -6.17
CA TYR A 84 6.89 15.34 -4.85
C TYR A 84 6.49 14.25 -3.86
N GLY A 85 7.42 13.66 -3.12
CA GLY A 85 7.08 12.56 -2.24
C GLY A 85 8.26 11.88 -1.59
N GLY A 86 7.95 10.92 -0.72
CA GLY A 86 8.90 10.13 0.05
C GLY A 86 8.29 8.78 0.45
N SER A 87 8.90 8.15 1.44
CA SER A 87 8.38 6.90 2.01
C SER A 87 8.70 6.79 3.49
N PHE A 88 7.84 6.09 4.21
CA PHE A 88 8.00 5.82 5.63
C PHE A 88 7.58 4.39 5.98
N ARG A 89 8.01 3.91 7.13
CA ARG A 89 7.57 2.66 7.74
C ARG A 89 6.56 2.99 8.84
N ALA A 90 5.36 2.46 8.74
CA ALA A 90 4.33 2.59 9.78
C ALA A 90 4.67 1.72 11.02
N PRO A 91 4.04 1.96 12.19
CA PRO A 91 4.33 1.23 13.43
C PRO A 91 4.17 -0.30 13.33
N ASP A 92 3.30 -0.77 12.44
CA ASP A 92 3.09 -2.20 12.15
C ASP A 92 4.22 -2.82 11.28
N GLY A 93 5.20 -2.01 10.87
CA GLY A 93 6.32 -2.37 10.01
C GLY A 93 6.03 -2.26 8.51
N THR A 94 4.82 -1.86 8.10
CA THR A 94 4.44 -1.72 6.69
C THR A 94 5.11 -0.50 6.06
N ALA A 95 5.69 -0.67 4.87
CA ALA A 95 6.29 0.42 4.11
C ALA A 95 5.22 1.14 3.28
N TRP A 96 5.19 2.46 3.35
CA TRP A 96 4.24 3.31 2.64
C TRP A 96 4.98 4.30 1.75
N GLN A 97 4.44 4.50 0.55
CA GLN A 97 4.76 5.66 -0.28
C GLN A 97 3.75 6.77 -0.02
N ILE A 98 4.23 7.99 -0.12
CA ILE A 98 3.39 9.18 -0.06
C ILE A 98 3.86 10.18 -1.10
N ALA A 99 2.95 10.69 -1.91
CA ALA A 99 3.33 11.53 -3.03
C ALA A 99 2.21 12.46 -3.50
N SER A 100 2.60 13.46 -4.26
CA SER A 100 1.75 14.21 -5.18
C SER A 100 2.42 14.22 -6.55
N ALA A 101 1.65 14.11 -7.64
CA ALA A 101 2.17 14.31 -8.98
C ALA A 101 2.63 15.77 -9.20
N ASN A 102 2.05 16.71 -8.44
CA ASN A 102 2.43 18.12 -8.47
C ASN A 102 3.70 18.36 -7.65
N LYS A 103 4.66 19.07 -8.23
CA LYS A 103 5.96 19.36 -7.59
C LYS A 103 5.96 20.65 -6.80
N THR A 104 5.02 21.55 -7.07
CA THR A 104 4.93 22.87 -6.48
C THR A 104 3.49 23.10 -6.05
N ALA A 105 3.32 23.60 -4.82
CA ALA A 105 1.99 23.92 -4.31
C ALA A 105 1.36 25.03 -5.16
N THR A 106 0.13 24.82 -5.58
CA THR A 106 -0.69 25.82 -6.29
C THR A 106 -1.85 26.31 -5.44
N ALA A 107 -2.14 25.63 -4.35
CA ALA A 107 -3.13 25.99 -3.33
C ALA A 107 -2.64 25.51 -1.94
N PRO A 108 -3.26 25.99 -0.84
CA PRO A 108 -3.03 25.44 0.49
C PRO A 108 -3.35 23.94 0.56
N ALA A 109 -2.76 23.25 1.54
CA ALA A 109 -3.12 21.87 1.86
C ALA A 109 -4.60 21.78 2.27
N THR A 110 -5.28 20.76 1.78
CA THR A 110 -6.68 20.44 2.06
C THR A 110 -6.83 19.08 2.74
N GLY A 111 -5.78 18.25 2.72
CA GLY A 111 -5.82 16.85 3.11
C GLY A 111 -6.50 15.95 2.08
N GLU A 112 -6.82 16.46 0.88
CA GLU A 112 -7.53 15.70 -0.15
C GLU A 112 -6.66 14.59 -0.75
N VAL A 113 -7.04 13.35 -0.46
CA VAL A 113 -6.46 12.16 -1.07
C VAL A 113 -7.03 12.00 -2.47
N GLU A 114 -6.17 12.07 -3.47
CA GLU A 114 -6.53 11.79 -4.86
C GLU A 114 -6.80 10.30 -5.05
N ARG A 115 -5.86 9.45 -4.60
CA ARG A 115 -5.91 7.99 -4.81
C ARG A 115 -5.15 7.23 -3.74
N LEU A 116 -5.67 6.05 -3.38
CA LEU A 116 -4.92 4.99 -2.69
C LEU A 116 -4.55 3.89 -3.69
N VAL A 117 -3.26 3.58 -3.78
CA VAL A 117 -2.73 2.54 -4.67
C VAL A 117 -2.05 1.44 -3.85
N LEU A 118 -2.47 0.19 -4.01
CA LEU A 118 -1.75 -0.97 -3.50
C LEU A 118 -0.72 -1.41 -4.55
N LEU A 119 0.57 -1.24 -4.24
CA LEU A 119 1.67 -1.72 -5.09
C LEU A 119 2.11 -3.09 -4.61
N LEU A 120 1.91 -4.12 -5.43
CA LEU A 120 2.41 -5.46 -5.19
C LEU A 120 3.75 -5.68 -5.90
N GLY A 121 4.77 -6.06 -5.14
CA GLY A 121 6.04 -6.51 -5.65
C GLY A 121 5.94 -7.97 -6.05
N VAL A 122 6.07 -8.23 -7.35
CA VAL A 122 5.96 -9.56 -7.96
C VAL A 122 7.29 -9.98 -8.59
N ASP A 123 7.47 -11.28 -8.74
CA ASP A 123 8.63 -11.87 -9.42
C ASP A 123 8.56 -11.64 -10.92
N SER A 124 7.36 -11.74 -11.50
CA SER A 124 7.12 -11.55 -12.94
C SER A 124 5.89 -10.69 -13.20
N VAL A 125 6.12 -9.41 -13.53
CA VAL A 125 5.06 -8.45 -13.90
C VAL A 125 4.22 -8.96 -15.07
N LYS A 126 4.84 -9.68 -16.03
CA LYS A 126 4.12 -10.29 -17.15
C LYS A 126 3.16 -11.39 -16.70
N ALA A 127 3.60 -12.26 -15.79
CA ALA A 127 2.76 -13.35 -15.27
C ALA A 127 1.63 -12.80 -14.40
N GLY A 128 1.94 -11.87 -13.47
CA GLY A 128 0.95 -11.20 -12.64
C GLY A 128 -0.07 -10.41 -13.48
N LYS A 129 0.38 -9.68 -14.51
CA LYS A 129 -0.50 -9.02 -15.47
C LYS A 129 -1.54 -9.97 -16.06
N ARG A 130 -1.06 -11.09 -16.63
CA ARG A 130 -1.93 -12.11 -17.21
C ARG A 130 -2.90 -12.67 -16.18
N PHE A 131 -2.41 -13.04 -15.00
CA PHE A 131 -3.23 -13.60 -13.93
C PHE A 131 -4.37 -12.65 -13.54
N TYR A 132 -4.07 -11.38 -13.26
CA TYR A 132 -5.09 -10.43 -12.86
C TYR A 132 -6.09 -10.08 -13.97
N GLN A 133 -5.66 -10.13 -15.24
CA GLN A 133 -6.60 -10.06 -16.37
C GLN A 133 -7.54 -11.28 -16.43
N GLU A 134 -7.03 -12.48 -16.15
CA GLU A 134 -7.85 -13.70 -16.05
C GLU A 134 -8.81 -13.66 -14.84
N GLN A 135 -8.45 -12.94 -13.77
CA GLN A 135 -9.38 -12.61 -12.66
C GLN A 135 -10.41 -11.52 -13.03
N GLY A 136 -10.31 -10.94 -14.23
CA GLY A 136 -11.24 -9.92 -14.74
C GLY A 136 -10.91 -8.50 -14.31
N LEU A 137 -9.63 -8.16 -14.13
CA LEU A 137 -9.18 -6.77 -14.05
C LEU A 137 -8.80 -6.23 -15.42
N THR A 138 -9.20 -4.99 -15.69
CA THR A 138 -8.80 -4.24 -16.88
C THR A 138 -7.49 -3.52 -16.62
N VAL A 139 -6.58 -3.57 -17.59
CA VAL A 139 -5.29 -2.86 -17.51
C VAL A 139 -5.51 -1.40 -17.86
N ALA A 140 -5.21 -0.51 -16.90
CA ALA A 140 -5.28 0.94 -17.08
C ALA A 140 -3.98 1.49 -17.70
N LYS A 141 -2.82 1.03 -17.21
CA LYS A 141 -1.49 1.42 -17.69
C LYS A 141 -0.56 0.23 -17.71
N SER A 142 0.36 0.19 -18.67
CA SER A 142 1.35 -0.89 -18.79
C SER A 142 2.67 -0.34 -19.31
N PHE A 143 3.71 -0.50 -18.51
CA PHE A 143 5.11 -0.20 -18.84
C PHE A 143 5.97 -1.47 -18.58
N PRO A 144 7.24 -1.52 -19.01
CA PRO A 144 8.05 -2.73 -18.87
C PRO A 144 8.18 -3.29 -17.45
N SER A 145 8.18 -2.42 -16.43
CA SER A 145 8.37 -2.78 -15.02
C SER A 145 7.18 -2.46 -14.11
N TYR A 146 6.06 -2.04 -14.71
CA TYR A 146 4.87 -1.55 -14.01
C TYR A 146 3.59 -1.89 -14.78
N VAL A 147 2.55 -2.34 -14.08
CA VAL A 147 1.19 -2.41 -14.64
C VAL A 147 0.20 -1.92 -13.60
N GLU A 148 -0.76 -1.12 -14.00
CA GLU A 148 -1.86 -0.58 -13.18
C GLU A 148 -3.18 -1.13 -13.70
N PHE A 149 -4.12 -1.40 -12.80
CA PHE A 149 -5.45 -1.91 -13.15
C PHE A 149 -6.56 -1.02 -12.63
N ASP A 150 -7.67 -0.99 -13.38
CA ASP A 150 -8.94 -0.43 -12.94
C ASP A 150 -9.58 -1.39 -11.93
N SER A 151 -9.52 -1.03 -10.64
CA SER A 151 -9.73 -1.98 -9.53
C SER A 151 -10.52 -1.43 -8.35
N GLY A 152 -11.18 -0.27 -8.51
CA GLY A 152 -12.12 0.26 -7.52
C GLY A 152 -11.53 1.27 -6.56
N ALA A 153 -11.94 1.18 -5.28
CA ALA A 153 -11.56 2.13 -4.23
C ALA A 153 -10.06 2.11 -3.93
N VAL A 154 -9.43 0.94 -4.07
CA VAL A 154 -7.98 0.78 -4.01
C VAL A 154 -7.48 0.39 -5.39
N THR A 155 -6.63 1.22 -5.97
CA THR A 155 -5.99 0.87 -7.24
C THR A 155 -4.94 -0.22 -7.00
N LEU A 156 -4.99 -1.30 -7.76
CA LEU A 156 -3.93 -2.29 -7.84
C LEU A 156 -2.89 -1.89 -8.89
N ALA A 157 -1.61 -1.97 -8.51
CA ALA A 157 -0.53 -1.99 -9.48
C ALA A 157 0.54 -3.01 -9.10
N LEU A 158 1.26 -3.52 -10.09
CA LEU A 158 2.36 -4.46 -9.89
C LEU A 158 3.69 -3.80 -10.27
N TYR A 159 4.70 -4.10 -9.47
CA TYR A 159 6.09 -3.75 -9.71
C TYR A 159 6.95 -5.01 -9.63
N LYS A 160 8.11 -5.01 -10.30
CA LYS A 160 9.16 -5.97 -9.93
C LYS A 160 9.51 -5.76 -8.45
N ARG A 161 9.50 -6.83 -7.64
CA ARG A 161 9.76 -6.77 -6.19
C ARG A 161 10.98 -5.92 -5.81
N ALA A 162 12.11 -6.15 -6.48
CA ALA A 162 13.35 -5.41 -6.23
C ALA A 162 13.23 -3.91 -6.56
N SER A 163 12.48 -3.56 -7.59
CA SER A 163 12.24 -2.16 -7.97
C SER A 163 11.36 -1.46 -6.93
N LEU A 164 10.32 -2.13 -6.43
CA LEU A 164 9.45 -1.58 -5.39
C LEU A 164 10.22 -1.36 -4.08
N ALA A 165 11.00 -2.35 -3.63
CA ALA A 165 11.84 -2.22 -2.45
C ALA A 165 12.82 -1.03 -2.56
N LYS A 166 13.51 -0.92 -3.71
CA LYS A 166 14.36 0.24 -4.01
C LYS A 166 13.58 1.55 -4.00
N GLN A 167 12.33 1.56 -4.47
CA GLN A 167 11.49 2.76 -4.52
C GLN A 167 11.13 3.25 -3.12
N VAL A 168 10.85 2.35 -2.17
CA VAL A 168 10.54 2.70 -0.77
C VAL A 168 11.75 2.78 0.16
N GLY A 169 12.94 2.42 -0.31
CA GLY A 169 14.19 2.56 0.45
C GLY A 169 14.45 1.39 1.41
N ILE A 170 13.98 0.19 1.07
CA ILE A 170 14.21 -1.02 1.86
C ILE A 170 15.00 -2.04 1.03
N ASP A 171 15.79 -2.87 1.70
CA ASP A 171 16.40 -4.05 1.10
C ASP A 171 15.31 -5.01 0.57
N PRO A 172 15.43 -5.56 -0.66
CA PRO A 172 14.39 -6.42 -1.24
C PRO A 172 14.25 -7.78 -0.55
N SER A 173 15.22 -8.19 0.27
CA SER A 173 15.16 -9.42 1.04
C SER A 173 14.05 -9.37 2.09
N GLY A 174 13.52 -10.54 2.38
CA GLY A 174 12.41 -10.73 3.29
C GLY A 174 11.78 -12.09 3.01
N SER A 175 11.12 -12.63 4.02
CA SER A 175 10.50 -13.95 3.95
C SER A 175 9.34 -14.06 4.92
N GLY A 176 8.53 -15.11 4.74
CA GLY A 176 7.35 -15.36 5.55
C GLY A 176 6.13 -14.62 5.02
N SER A 177 5.17 -14.37 5.91
CA SER A 177 3.89 -13.76 5.55
C SER A 177 4.08 -12.35 5.00
N HIS A 178 3.31 -12.02 3.95
CA HIS A 178 3.14 -10.65 3.49
C HIS A 178 2.44 -9.79 4.54
N ARG A 179 1.71 -10.38 5.50
CA ARG A 179 0.88 -9.67 6.48
C ARG A 179 -0.07 -8.66 5.81
N LEU A 180 -0.65 -9.10 4.70
CA LEU A 180 -1.57 -8.37 3.87
C LEU A 180 -2.67 -9.34 3.42
N ALA A 181 -3.92 -8.91 3.54
CA ALA A 181 -5.05 -9.50 2.85
C ALA A 181 -5.79 -8.42 2.05
N VAL A 182 -6.09 -8.69 0.80
CA VAL A 182 -6.82 -7.78 -0.09
C VAL A 182 -8.31 -8.13 -0.03
N VAL A 183 -9.15 -7.15 0.31
CA VAL A 183 -10.61 -7.36 0.41
C VAL A 183 -11.26 -7.00 -0.91
N ALA A 184 -11.81 -8.00 -1.59
CA ALA A 184 -12.42 -7.88 -2.91
C ALA A 184 -13.71 -8.72 -3.02
N ASP A 185 -14.20 -8.89 -4.24
CA ASP A 185 -15.41 -9.68 -4.54
C ASP A 185 -15.20 -11.21 -4.51
N ARG A 186 -13.95 -11.68 -4.39
CA ARG A 186 -13.58 -13.10 -4.49
C ARG A 186 -12.40 -13.45 -3.59
N THR A 187 -12.30 -14.74 -3.24
CA THR A 187 -11.21 -15.30 -2.42
C THR A 187 -10.27 -16.13 -3.31
N PHE A 188 -8.98 -15.84 -3.25
CA PHE A 188 -7.91 -16.63 -3.90
C PHE A 188 -6.53 -16.26 -3.32
N THR A 189 -5.49 -16.96 -3.74
CA THR A 189 -4.10 -16.57 -3.53
C THR A 189 -3.47 -16.33 -4.89
N ASP A 190 -2.80 -15.20 -5.06
CA ASP A 190 -2.14 -14.89 -6.32
C ASP A 190 -0.82 -15.69 -6.50
N PRO A 191 -0.22 -15.68 -7.69
CA PRO A 191 1.01 -16.45 -7.95
C PRO A 191 2.21 -16.08 -7.06
N ASP A 192 2.20 -14.89 -6.46
CA ASP A 192 3.27 -14.38 -5.61
C ASP A 192 2.94 -14.55 -4.11
N GLY A 193 1.78 -15.15 -3.77
CA GLY A 193 1.40 -15.49 -2.39
C GLY A 193 0.54 -14.46 -1.68
N TYR A 194 0.07 -13.41 -2.37
CA TYR A 194 -0.83 -12.42 -1.77
C TYR A 194 -2.23 -13.00 -1.58
N ALA A 195 -2.77 -12.87 -0.37
CA ALA A 195 -4.09 -13.38 -0.02
C ALA A 195 -5.20 -12.40 -0.43
N TRP A 196 -6.23 -12.90 -1.10
CA TRP A 196 -7.45 -12.18 -1.46
C TRP A 196 -8.63 -12.83 -0.76
N MET A 197 -9.53 -12.02 -0.21
CA MET A 197 -10.69 -12.48 0.55
C MET A 197 -11.93 -11.65 0.29
N THR A 198 -13.11 -12.23 0.51
CA THR A 198 -14.37 -11.49 0.52
C THR A 198 -14.59 -10.77 1.84
N ALA A 199 -15.37 -9.68 1.83
CA ALA A 199 -15.73 -8.95 3.05
C ALA A 199 -16.44 -9.86 4.09
N GLU A 200 -17.24 -10.84 3.65
CA GLU A 200 -17.92 -11.82 4.53
C GLU A 200 -16.94 -12.74 5.28
N SER A 201 -15.75 -12.98 4.72
CA SER A 201 -14.72 -13.83 5.32
C SER A 201 -14.03 -13.17 6.54
N THR A 202 -14.32 -11.90 6.82
CA THR A 202 -13.73 -11.15 7.95
C THR A 202 -14.44 -11.41 9.29
N VAL A 203 -15.63 -12.03 9.29
CA VAL A 203 -16.47 -12.22 10.50
C VAL A 203 -16.18 -13.54 11.22
N SER A 204 -15.51 -14.50 10.59
CA SER A 204 -15.38 -15.87 11.12
C SER A 204 -14.10 -16.17 11.92
N ALA A 205 -13.31 -15.16 12.31
CA ALA A 205 -12.06 -15.36 13.04
C ALA A 205 -12.00 -14.63 14.40
N ALA A 206 -13.17 -14.39 15.02
CA ALA A 206 -13.28 -13.86 16.38
C ALA A 206 -13.38 -14.99 17.42
#